data_AF-A0A7S2XBF0-F1
#
_entry.id   AF-A0A7S2XBF0-F1
#
_cell.length_a   1.000
_cell.length_b   1.000
_cell.length_c   1.000
_cell.angle_alpha   90.00
_cell.angle_beta   90.00
_cell.angle_gamma   90.00
#
_symmetry.space_group_name_H-M   'P 1'
#
loop_
_entity.id
_entity.type
_entity.pdbx_description
1 polymer ?
#
loop_
_entity_poly.entity_id
_entity_poly.type
_entity_poly.pdbx_seq_one_letter_code
_entity_poly.pdbx_strand_id
1 'polypeptide(L)'
;MSINFPPQDYLNATTHYGDPKTGCESDEIQVQIQGVQGDFCTPPCSLLKPCPSDVPSGVTAKPMCALQSTSGGKYCALICSPGNDAQCGTNASCKAISGVGICTYDD
;
A
#
# COMPACT_ATOMS: atom_id res chain seq x y z
N MET A 1 -9.61 -11.85 34.49
CA MET A 1 -8.34 -11.55 33.80
C MET A 1 -8.62 -10.39 32.87
N SER A 2 -8.42 -9.16 33.35
CA SER A 2 -8.75 -7.95 32.61
C SER A 2 -7.56 -7.59 31.75
N ILE A 3 -7.68 -7.80 30.45
CA ILE A 3 -6.66 -7.37 29.49
C ILE A 3 -6.78 -5.86 29.33
N ASN A 4 -5.72 -5.18 29.75
CA ASN A 4 -5.49 -3.76 29.56
C ASN A 4 -5.14 -3.57 28.08
N PHE A 5 -6.10 -3.09 27.29
CA PHE A 5 -5.80 -2.63 25.95
C PHE A 5 -5.20 -1.21 26.07
N PRO A 6 -3.99 -0.95 25.52
CA PRO A 6 -3.54 0.43 25.32
C PRO A 6 -4.61 1.20 24.54
N PRO A 7 -4.71 2.54 24.65
CA PRO A 7 -5.61 3.30 23.80
C PRO A 7 -5.32 2.89 22.36
N GLN A 8 -6.26 2.17 21.76
CA GLN A 8 -6.17 1.83 20.36
C GLN A 8 -6.33 3.17 19.65
N ASP A 9 -5.21 3.73 19.19
CA ASP A 9 -5.18 4.77 18.18
C ASP A 9 -5.82 4.18 16.92
N TYR A 10 -7.15 4.16 16.95
CA TYR A 10 -8.08 4.12 15.85
C TYR A 10 -7.84 5.38 14.99
N LEU A 11 -6.67 5.47 14.37
CA LEU A 11 -6.58 6.10 13.07
C LEU A 11 -6.96 5.00 12.10
N ASN A 12 -8.27 4.82 11.93
CA ASN A 12 -8.82 4.13 10.77
C ASN A 12 -7.90 4.41 9.59
N ALA A 13 -7.36 3.37 8.97
CA ALA A 13 -6.96 3.48 7.57
C ALA A 13 -8.24 3.82 6.80
N THR A 14 -8.66 5.09 6.86
CA THR A 14 -9.79 5.65 6.10
C THR A 14 -9.35 5.85 4.64
N THR A 15 -8.09 5.54 4.36
CA THR A 15 -7.39 5.77 3.12
C THR A 15 -6.76 4.45 2.69
N HIS A 16 -6.87 4.16 1.41
CA HIS A 16 -6.25 3.03 0.75
C HIS A 16 -4.71 3.15 0.77
N TYR A 17 -4.02 2.04 0.53
CA TYR A 17 -2.55 1.92 0.55
C TYR A 17 -1.94 2.15 1.93
N GLY A 18 -2.63 1.70 2.97
CA GLY A 18 -2.17 1.78 4.34
C GLY A 18 -1.05 0.79 4.69
N ASP A 19 -0.60 0.86 5.94
CA ASP A 19 0.42 -0.02 6.50
C ASP A 19 -0.18 -1.40 6.82
N PRO A 20 0.30 -2.49 6.17
CA PRO A 20 -0.16 -3.84 6.43
C PRO A 20 0.10 -4.33 7.86
N LYS A 21 1.08 -3.76 8.59
CA LYS A 21 1.28 -4.08 10.01
C LYS A 21 0.10 -3.65 10.87
N THR A 22 -0.51 -2.51 10.52
CA THR A 22 -1.69 -1.98 11.23
C THR A 22 -2.99 -2.64 10.77
N GLY A 23 -2.93 -3.40 9.68
CA GLY A 23 -4.06 -4.02 9.01
C GLY A 23 -4.43 -3.28 7.73
N CYS A 24 -4.86 -4.04 6.73
CA CYS A 24 -5.38 -3.48 5.49
C CYS A 24 -6.87 -3.12 5.61
N GLU A 25 -7.32 -2.21 4.74
CA GLU A 25 -8.74 -1.91 4.60
C GLU A 25 -9.55 -3.16 4.20
N SER A 26 -10.86 -3.12 4.44
CA SER A 26 -11.75 -4.28 4.20
C SER A 26 -11.78 -4.72 2.73
N ASP A 27 -11.50 -3.82 1.79
CA ASP A 27 -11.42 -4.08 0.35
C ASP A 27 -9.98 -4.16 -0.17
N GLU A 28 -8.99 -4.16 0.72
CA GLU A 28 -7.57 -4.30 0.40
C GLU A 28 -7.03 -5.65 0.83
N ILE A 29 -5.95 -6.06 0.19
CA ILE A 29 -5.18 -7.22 0.60
C ILE A 29 -3.72 -6.86 0.80
N GLN A 30 -3.10 -7.51 1.78
CA GLN A 30 -1.66 -7.47 1.94
C GLN A 30 -1.03 -8.28 0.80
N VAL A 31 -0.17 -7.64 0.02
CA VAL A 31 0.64 -8.32 -0.98
C VAL A 31 2.11 -7.99 -0.76
N GLN A 32 2.94 -8.95 -1.16
CA GLN A 32 4.38 -8.82 -1.21
C GLN A 32 4.81 -9.00 -2.66
N ILE A 33 5.67 -8.12 -3.16
CA ILE A 33 6.22 -8.30 -4.50
C ILE A 33 7.51 -9.11 -4.42
N GLN A 34 7.61 -10.15 -5.23
CA GLN A 34 8.81 -10.97 -5.30
C GLN A 34 10.03 -10.11 -5.68
N GLY A 35 11.06 -10.14 -4.84
CA GLY A 35 12.28 -9.35 -5.04
C GLY A 35 12.24 -7.95 -4.42
N VAL A 36 11.14 -7.56 -3.78
CA VAL A 36 11.04 -6.35 -2.96
C VAL A 36 10.90 -6.77 -1.50
N GLN A 37 11.70 -6.15 -0.63
CA GLN A 37 11.53 -6.25 0.81
C GLN A 37 10.48 -5.24 1.26
N GLY A 38 9.47 -5.75 1.96
CA GLY A 38 8.32 -5.01 2.43
C GLY A 38 7.00 -5.52 1.86
N ASP A 39 5.94 -5.30 2.62
CA ASP A 39 4.58 -5.61 2.26
C ASP A 39 3.81 -4.30 2.04
N PHE A 40 2.66 -4.38 1.38
CA PHE A 40 1.76 -3.23 1.31
C PHE A 40 0.32 -3.69 1.15
N CYS A 41 -0.58 -2.86 1.63
CA CYS A 41 -1.99 -3.01 1.34
C CYS A 41 -2.27 -2.47 -0.05
N THR A 42 -3.01 -3.25 -0.83
CA THR A 42 -3.45 -2.84 -2.15
C THR A 42 -4.88 -3.29 -2.42
N PRO A 43 -5.72 -2.41 -2.98
CA PRO A 43 -7.00 -2.80 -3.50
C PRO A 43 -6.84 -3.51 -4.86
N PRO A 44 -7.66 -4.54 -5.14
CA PRO A 44 -7.72 -5.14 -6.46
C PRO A 44 -8.30 -4.13 -7.45
N CYS A 45 -7.64 -3.98 -8.60
CA CYS A 45 -8.13 -3.17 -9.71
C CYS A 45 -8.62 -4.04 -10.86
N SER A 46 -9.54 -3.49 -11.63
CA SER A 46 -10.02 -4.11 -12.86
C SER A 46 -10.46 -3.05 -13.86
N LEU A 47 -10.82 -3.45 -15.08
CA LEU A 47 -11.30 -2.50 -16.09
C LEU A 47 -12.53 -1.71 -15.62
N LEU A 48 -13.33 -2.31 -14.73
CA LEU A 48 -14.52 -1.72 -14.12
C LEU A 48 -14.27 -1.12 -12.73
N LYS A 49 -13.09 -1.35 -12.12
CA LYS A 49 -12.71 -0.86 -10.79
C LYS A 49 -11.36 -0.13 -10.88
N PRO A 50 -11.35 1.20 -11.03
CA PRO A 50 -10.12 1.97 -11.00
C PRO A 50 -9.52 1.97 -9.59
N CYS A 51 -8.24 2.34 -9.51
CA CYS A 51 -7.56 2.48 -8.25
C CYS A 51 -8.08 3.70 -7.47
N PRO A 52 -8.42 3.54 -6.18
CA PRO A 52 -8.82 4.65 -5.35
C PRO A 52 -7.70 5.69 -5.27
N SER A 53 -8.07 6.96 -5.20
CA SER A 53 -7.13 8.08 -5.03
C SER A 53 -7.08 8.59 -3.59
N ASP A 54 -7.78 7.89 -2.70
CA ASP A 54 -7.87 8.19 -1.28
C ASP A 54 -6.61 7.67 -0.59
N VAL A 55 -5.54 8.43 -0.72
CA VAL A 55 -4.23 8.12 -0.15
C VAL A 55 -4.05 8.81 1.22
N PRO A 56 -3.21 8.24 2.11
CA PRO A 56 -2.89 8.86 3.39
C PRO A 56 -2.29 10.26 3.22
N SER A 57 -2.40 11.09 4.26
CA SER A 57 -1.85 12.44 4.23
C SER A 57 -0.32 12.41 4.05
N GLY A 58 0.18 13.20 3.09
CA GLY A 58 1.61 13.25 2.74
C GLY A 58 2.00 12.28 1.63
N VAL A 59 1.12 11.36 1.23
CA VAL A 59 1.34 10.52 0.04
C VAL A 59 1.12 11.37 -1.21
N THR A 60 2.15 11.46 -2.04
CA THR A 60 2.10 12.12 -3.36
C THR A 60 2.31 11.14 -4.52
N ALA A 61 2.55 9.87 -4.20
CA ALA A 61 2.61 8.80 -5.18
C ALA A 61 1.25 8.62 -5.87
N LYS A 62 1.28 8.20 -7.13
CA LYS A 62 0.06 8.08 -7.93
C LYS A 62 -0.41 6.62 -7.96
N PRO A 63 -1.67 6.34 -7.57
CA PRO A 63 -2.22 5.01 -7.66
C PRO A 63 -2.40 4.64 -9.13
N MET A 64 -1.78 3.53 -9.53
CA MET A 64 -1.92 2.96 -10.86
C MET A 64 -2.13 1.46 -10.77
N CYS A 65 -2.99 0.94 -11.65
CA CYS A 65 -3.21 -0.50 -11.80
C CYS A 65 -2.03 -1.12 -12.57
N ALA A 66 -0.88 -1.18 -11.91
CA ALA A 66 0.40 -1.60 -12.50
C ALA A 66 0.86 -2.99 -12.02
N LEU A 67 0.23 -3.52 -10.97
CA LEU A 67 0.57 -4.83 -10.44
C LEU A 67 -0.31 -5.90 -11.06
N GLN A 68 0.32 -7.01 -11.40
CA GLN A 68 -0.34 -8.22 -11.83
C GLN A 68 0.22 -9.39 -11.02
N SER A 69 -0.66 -10.13 -10.37
CA SER A 69 -0.33 -11.37 -9.71
C SER A 69 -0.23 -12.51 -10.73
N THR A 70 0.54 -13.53 -10.40
CA THR A 70 0.70 -14.77 -11.18
C THR A 70 -0.64 -15.47 -11.46
N SER A 71 -1.63 -15.27 -10.59
CA SER A 71 -3.00 -15.80 -10.78
C SER A 71 -3.82 -15.01 -11.81
N GLY A 72 -3.29 -13.94 -12.39
CA GLY A 72 -3.97 -13.06 -13.35
C GLY A 72 -4.75 -11.90 -12.73
N GLY A 73 -4.81 -11.81 -11.39
CA GLY A 73 -5.40 -10.68 -10.68
C GLY A 73 -4.59 -9.41 -10.87
N LYS A 74 -5.27 -8.27 -11.06
CA LYS A 74 -4.62 -6.96 -11.13
C LYS A 74 -4.80 -6.21 -9.82
N TYR A 75 -3.76 -5.51 -9.41
CA TYR A 75 -3.72 -4.78 -8.15
C TYR A 75 -3.19 -3.37 -8.35
N CYS A 76 -3.60 -2.48 -7.47
CA CYS A 76 -3.14 -1.12 -7.50
C CYS A 76 -1.78 -0.99 -6.83
N ALA A 77 -0.90 -0.19 -7.40
CA ALA A 77 0.33 0.24 -6.74
C ALA A 77 0.37 1.74 -6.70
N LEU A 78 0.88 2.27 -5.60
CA LEU A 78 1.32 3.65 -5.57
C LEU A 78 2.66 3.74 -6.31
N ILE A 79 2.62 4.37 -7.49
CA ILE A 79 3.80 4.61 -8.28
C ILE A 79 4.50 5.86 -7.76
N CYS A 80 5.71 5.66 -7.28
CA CYS A 80 6.61 6.69 -6.77
C CYS A 80 7.84 6.80 -7.68
N SER A 81 8.57 7.90 -7.54
CA SER A 81 9.86 8.08 -8.21
C SER A 81 10.91 7.29 -7.45
N PRO A 82 11.66 6.38 -8.09
CA PRO A 82 12.75 5.65 -7.46
C PRO A 82 13.70 6.59 -6.70
N GLY A 83 13.87 6.36 -5.40
CA GLY A 83 14.69 7.20 -4.53
C GLY A 83 13.95 8.38 -3.88
N ASN A 84 12.63 8.45 -3.99
CA ASN A 84 11.81 9.45 -3.29
C ASN A 84 10.75 8.77 -2.40
N ASP A 85 11.20 8.34 -1.22
CA ASP A 85 10.37 7.67 -0.21
C ASP A 85 9.29 8.60 0.37
N ALA A 86 9.54 9.91 0.37
CA ALA A 86 8.58 10.90 0.85
C ALA A 86 7.27 10.91 0.06
N GLN A 87 7.25 10.34 -1.15
CA GLN A 87 6.01 10.20 -1.92
C GLN A 87 5.06 9.15 -1.38
N CYS A 88 5.58 8.18 -0.63
CA CYS A 88 4.83 7.05 -0.10
C CYS A 88 4.23 7.33 1.28
N GLY A 89 4.60 8.45 1.90
CA GLY A 89 4.15 8.83 3.24
C GLY A 89 5.07 8.30 4.34
N THR A 90 4.66 8.55 5.58
CA THR A 90 5.42 8.14 6.77
C THR A 90 5.37 6.60 6.91
N ASN A 91 6.52 5.99 7.20
CA ASN A 91 6.74 4.53 7.33
C ASN A 91 6.67 3.72 6.03
N ALA A 92 6.52 4.38 4.87
CA ALA A 92 6.62 3.72 3.58
C ALA A 92 7.94 4.09 2.88
N SER A 93 8.44 3.16 2.07
CA SER A 93 9.64 3.31 1.25
C SER A 93 9.31 3.08 -0.22
N CYS A 94 9.92 3.87 -1.11
CA CYS A 94 9.76 3.72 -2.54
C CYS A 94 10.77 2.70 -3.07
N LYS A 95 10.31 1.45 -3.29
CA LYS A 95 11.15 0.37 -3.82
C LYS A 95 10.98 0.29 -5.33
N ALA A 96 12.09 0.36 -6.06
CA ALA A 96 12.09 0.21 -7.50
C ALA A 96 11.95 -1.27 -7.89
N ILE A 97 10.93 -1.59 -8.67
CA ILE A 97 10.71 -2.92 -9.23
C ILE A 97 10.37 -2.85 -10.71
N SER A 98 11.07 -3.65 -11.52
CA SER A 98 10.82 -3.76 -12.97
C SER A 98 10.79 -2.41 -13.69
N GLY A 99 11.60 -1.45 -13.24
CA GLY A 99 11.69 -0.11 -13.81
C GLY A 99 10.65 0.92 -13.33
N VAL A 100 9.76 0.55 -12.40
CA VAL A 100 8.81 1.47 -11.74
C VAL A 100 9.06 1.53 -10.23
N GLY A 101 8.92 2.69 -9.60
CA GLY A 101 8.96 2.79 -8.13
C GLY A 101 7.60 2.43 -7.53
N ILE A 102 7.57 1.56 -6.52
CA ILE A 102 6.36 1.18 -5.79
C ILE A 102 6.56 1.46 -4.30
N CYS A 103 5.56 2.09 -3.69
CA CYS A 103 5.54 2.30 -2.25
C CYS A 103 5.25 0.99 -1.52
N THR A 104 6.16 0.59 -0.65
CA THR A 104 6.02 -0.58 0.24
C THR A 104 6.36 -0.21 1.67
N TYR A 105 5.77 -0.91 2.62
CA TYR A 105 6.07 -0.78 4.04
C TYR A 105 7.07 -1.89 4.41
N ASP A 106 8.29 -1.49 4.77
CA ASP A 106 9.43 -2.37 5.09
C ASP A 106 9.92 -2.13 6.53
N ASP A 107 9.11 -1.44 7.32
CA ASP A 107 9.35 -1.24 8.75
C ASP A 107 9.41 -2.59 9.50
#